data_AF-A0A1M7AL59-F1
#
_entry.id   AF-A0A1M7AL59-F1
#
_cell.length_a   1.000
_cell.length_b   1.000
_cell.length_c   1.000
_cell.angle_alpha   90.00
_cell.angle_beta   90.00
_cell.angle_gamma   90.00
#
_symmetry.space_group_name_H-M   'P 1'
#
loop_
_entity.id
_entity.type
_entity.pdbx_description
1 polymer ?
#
loop_
_entity_poly.entity_id
_entity_poly.type
_entity_poly.pdbx_seq_one_letter_code
_entity_poly.pdbx_strand_id
1 'polypeptide(L)'
;MNSRLTLVLAGVFLVGAVITGYWGITLSRQSAPAAPPVAPAAAPVAAVGTQLQAQVDEKQRINVVVLARAVQPLVAISRDDLAVERMRIAPPGSFASPEQVLGRTLWRETPAGTVLNQTAFEMSGPLARMIRPHERALAVAVDEVIGGGGHLSPGDYVDVLLYLRQGEGNAEQTAQVVIPALRLLSVGYNLGITNDGEAAQSPADADEERRRRRNAPTTAVLAVPEVLLTRLMLATQIGSLRLAVRSVDEKRLASYYAGEEPRADIAEAQRQLFQFEALALRGAVPRNQVEPAPTTPAPVTIPVYRGNDATQQNP
;
A
#
# COMPACT_ATOMS: atom_id res chain seq x y z
N MET A 1 -90.27 61.03 -19.92
CA MET A 1 -89.39 61.44 -21.04
C MET A 1 -88.05 61.84 -20.42
N ASN A 2 -86.94 61.13 -20.63
CA ASN A 2 -86.17 61.18 -21.88
C ASN A 2 -85.41 59.87 -22.14
N SER A 3 -86.12 58.82 -22.57
CA SER A 3 -85.53 57.57 -23.07
C SER A 3 -84.60 57.80 -24.29
N ARG A 4 -84.83 58.88 -25.04
CA ARG A 4 -83.92 59.31 -26.11
C ARG A 4 -82.56 59.80 -25.58
N LEU A 5 -82.49 60.33 -24.37
CA LEU A 5 -81.27 60.89 -23.79
C LEU A 5 -80.37 59.79 -23.20
N THR A 6 -80.94 58.72 -22.65
CA THR A 6 -80.19 57.52 -22.25
C THR A 6 -79.67 56.73 -23.46
N LEU A 7 -80.41 56.72 -24.57
CA LEU A 7 -79.97 56.05 -25.81
C LEU A 7 -78.85 56.82 -26.52
N VAL A 8 -78.89 58.16 -26.49
CA VAL A 8 -77.76 59.00 -26.95
C VAL A 8 -76.53 58.82 -26.05
N LEU A 9 -76.71 58.79 -24.72
CA LEU A 9 -75.62 58.56 -23.78
C LEU A 9 -74.98 57.17 -23.97
N ALA A 10 -75.80 56.13 -24.17
CA ALA A 10 -75.32 54.78 -24.47
C ALA A 10 -74.54 54.72 -25.80
N GLY A 11 -75.00 55.45 -26.82
CA GLY A 11 -74.28 55.58 -28.10
C GLY A 11 -72.90 56.22 -27.94
N VAL A 12 -72.79 57.29 -27.13
CA VAL A 12 -71.50 57.96 -26.87
C VAL A 12 -70.55 57.03 -26.10
N PHE A 13 -71.02 56.28 -25.11
CA PHE A 13 -70.20 55.29 -24.41
C PHE A 13 -69.72 54.15 -25.31
N LEU A 14 -70.58 53.66 -26.20
CA LEU A 14 -70.21 52.61 -27.14
C LEU A 14 -69.15 53.09 -28.13
N VAL A 15 -69.27 54.31 -28.65
CA VAL A 15 -68.24 54.91 -29.51
C VAL A 15 -66.94 55.14 -28.74
N GLY A 16 -67.00 55.61 -27.50
CA GLY A 16 -65.82 55.74 -26.63
C GLY A 16 -65.11 54.42 -26.38
N ALA A 17 -65.84 53.33 -26.12
CA ALA A 17 -65.28 52.00 -25.95
C ALA A 17 -64.62 51.47 -27.22
N VAL A 18 -65.21 51.70 -28.40
CA VAL A 18 -64.62 51.31 -29.69
C VAL A 18 -63.34 52.09 -29.98
N ILE A 19 -63.31 53.39 -29.71
CA ILE A 19 -62.11 54.22 -29.89
C ILE A 19 -61.01 53.75 -28.94
N THR A 20 -61.34 53.48 -27.67
CA THR A 20 -60.36 53.04 -26.67
C THR A 20 -59.86 51.62 -26.95
N GLY A 21 -60.72 50.72 -27.42
CA GLY A 21 -60.34 49.38 -27.89
C GLY A 21 -59.46 49.45 -29.13
N TYR A 22 -59.77 50.34 -30.08
CA TYR A 22 -58.93 50.57 -31.26
C TYR A 22 -57.55 51.13 -30.87
N TRP A 23 -57.50 52.13 -29.99
CA TRP A 23 -56.24 52.68 -29.47
C TRP A 23 -55.44 51.67 -28.64
N GLY A 24 -56.11 50.79 -27.89
CA GLY A 24 -55.47 49.68 -27.18
C GLY A 24 -54.84 48.66 -28.13
N ILE A 25 -55.48 48.39 -29.26
CA ILE A 25 -54.95 47.48 -30.31
C ILE A 25 -53.85 48.16 -31.13
N THR A 26 -53.90 49.47 -31.36
CA THR A 26 -52.81 50.18 -32.06
C THR A 26 -51.58 50.34 -31.19
N LEU A 27 -51.72 50.62 -29.89
CA LEU A 27 -50.59 50.62 -28.95
C LEU A 27 -50.03 49.21 -28.72
N SER A 28 -50.87 48.17 -28.66
CA SER A 28 -50.37 46.79 -28.49
C SER A 28 -49.62 46.26 -29.71
N ARG A 29 -49.90 46.80 -30.90
CA ARG A 29 -49.13 46.52 -32.12
C ARG A 29 -47.81 47.29 -32.18
N GLN A 30 -47.63 48.34 -31.39
CA GLN A 30 -46.41 49.15 -31.36
C GLN A 30 -45.38 48.70 -30.30
N SER A 31 -45.73 47.74 -29.44
CA SER A 31 -44.83 47.13 -28.45
C SER A 31 -44.84 45.61 -28.58
N ALA A 32 -44.41 45.10 -29.73
CA ALA A 32 -43.62 43.88 -29.68
C ALA A 32 -42.31 44.26 -28.96
N PRO A 33 -41.87 43.56 -27.90
CA PRO A 33 -40.47 43.65 -27.52
C PRO A 33 -39.70 43.36 -28.79
N ALA A 34 -38.87 44.30 -29.23
CA ALA A 34 -37.90 44.02 -30.26
C ALA A 34 -37.24 42.72 -29.82
N ALA A 35 -37.52 41.63 -30.54
CA ALA A 35 -36.64 40.49 -30.52
C ALA A 35 -35.25 41.12 -30.70
N PRO A 36 -34.27 40.80 -29.81
CA PRO A 36 -32.90 41.25 -30.04
C PRO A 36 -32.60 40.95 -31.51
N PRO A 37 -31.95 41.88 -32.23
CA PRO A 37 -31.72 41.71 -33.66
C PRO A 37 -31.29 40.28 -33.87
N VAL A 38 -32.00 39.56 -34.73
CA VAL A 38 -31.48 38.33 -35.31
C VAL A 38 -30.23 38.82 -36.04
N ALA A 39 -29.13 38.87 -35.29
CA ALA A 39 -27.80 38.91 -35.85
C ALA A 39 -27.80 37.79 -36.88
N PRO A 40 -27.21 38.01 -38.07
CA PRO A 40 -27.01 36.92 -39.03
C PRO A 40 -26.51 35.74 -38.22
N ALA A 41 -27.25 34.63 -38.26
CA ALA A 41 -27.07 33.48 -37.39
C ALA A 41 -25.62 33.39 -36.94
N ALA A 42 -25.34 33.74 -35.68
CA ALA A 42 -24.04 33.54 -35.06
C ALA A 42 -23.84 32.03 -34.79
N ALA A 43 -24.21 31.22 -35.78
CA ALA A 43 -24.01 29.79 -35.86
C ALA A 43 -22.64 29.39 -36.44
N PRO A 44 -21.66 30.28 -36.74
CA PRO A 44 -20.29 29.81 -36.79
C PRO A 44 -19.60 30.00 -35.44
N VAL A 45 -19.69 31.11 -34.71
CA VAL A 45 -18.73 31.35 -33.59
C VAL A 45 -18.89 30.43 -32.37
N ALA A 46 -20.11 30.05 -31.98
CA ALA A 46 -20.30 29.10 -30.87
C ALA A 46 -19.98 27.65 -31.30
N ALA A 47 -20.40 27.24 -32.50
CA ALA A 47 -20.05 25.93 -33.06
C ALA A 47 -18.55 25.81 -33.35
N VAL A 48 -17.93 26.86 -33.89
CA VAL A 48 -16.49 26.99 -34.15
C VAL A 48 -15.73 27.04 -32.83
N GLY A 49 -16.25 27.70 -31.78
CA GLY A 49 -15.67 27.66 -30.44
C GLY A 49 -15.65 26.24 -29.85
N THR A 50 -16.77 25.53 -29.90
CA THR A 50 -16.88 24.13 -29.44
C THR A 50 -16.07 23.16 -30.32
N GLN A 51 -16.03 23.39 -31.63
CA GLN A 51 -15.23 22.61 -32.58
C GLN A 51 -13.73 22.86 -32.42
N LEU A 52 -13.29 24.10 -32.16
CA LEU A 52 -11.89 24.40 -31.85
C LEU A 52 -11.51 23.80 -30.51
N GLN A 53 -12.37 23.88 -29.49
CA GLN A 53 -12.10 23.25 -28.20
C GLN A 53 -12.01 21.73 -28.32
N ALA A 54 -12.90 21.09 -29.07
CA ALA A 54 -12.82 19.66 -29.37
C ALA A 54 -11.56 19.29 -30.16
N GLN A 55 -11.16 20.11 -31.14
CA GLN A 55 -9.93 19.91 -31.91
C GLN A 55 -8.66 20.13 -31.07
N VAL A 56 -8.68 21.08 -30.14
CA VAL A 56 -7.57 21.32 -29.19
C VAL A 56 -7.48 20.16 -28.19
N ASP A 57 -8.62 19.71 -27.65
CA ASP A 57 -8.72 18.52 -26.80
C ASP A 57 -8.22 17.27 -27.51
N GLU A 58 -8.53 17.11 -28.80
CA GLU A 58 -8.06 15.97 -29.60
C GLU A 58 -6.55 16.07 -29.89
N LYS A 59 -6.03 17.26 -30.17
CA LYS A 59 -4.59 17.51 -30.34
C LYS A 59 -3.77 17.32 -29.07
N GLN A 60 -4.38 17.48 -27.90
CA GLN A 60 -3.73 17.23 -26.61
C GLN A 60 -3.76 15.75 -26.19
N ARG A 61 -4.38 14.86 -26.97
CA ARG A 61 -4.37 13.42 -26.66
C ARG A 61 -3.05 12.78 -27.06
N ILE A 62 -2.58 11.91 -26.20
CA ILE A 62 -1.38 11.11 -26.37
C ILE A 62 -1.80 9.73 -26.86
N ASN A 63 -1.10 9.21 -27.87
CA ASN A 63 -1.29 7.84 -28.33
C ASN A 63 -0.73 6.87 -27.28
N VAL A 64 -1.51 5.85 -26.95
CA VAL A 64 -1.17 4.80 -25.99
C VAL A 64 -1.52 3.46 -26.61
N VAL A 65 -0.58 2.52 -26.56
CA VAL A 65 -0.80 1.15 -27.05
C VAL A 65 -1.61 0.36 -26.03
N VAL A 66 -2.70 -0.23 -26.48
CA VAL A 66 -3.58 -1.11 -25.71
C VAL A 66 -3.68 -2.48 -26.37
N LEU A 67 -4.01 -3.50 -25.58
CA LEU A 67 -4.34 -4.82 -26.12
C LEU A 67 -5.74 -4.81 -26.72
N ALA A 68 -5.86 -5.13 -28.00
CA ALA A 68 -7.14 -5.33 -28.67
C ALA A 68 -7.78 -6.68 -28.30
N ARG A 69 -6.96 -7.67 -27.93
CA ARG A 69 -7.37 -9.03 -27.57
C ARG A 69 -6.63 -9.50 -26.34
N ALA A 70 -7.19 -10.50 -25.64
CA ALA A 70 -6.49 -11.14 -24.54
C ALA A 70 -5.28 -11.92 -25.09
N VAL A 71 -4.13 -11.75 -24.45
CA VAL A 71 -2.89 -12.44 -24.83
C VAL A 71 -2.52 -13.42 -23.74
N GLN A 72 -2.29 -14.68 -24.15
CA GLN A 72 -1.86 -15.75 -23.26
C GLN A 72 -0.40 -15.54 -22.81
N PRO A 73 -0.03 -16.06 -21.62
CA PRO A 73 1.33 -15.96 -21.13
C PRO A 73 2.30 -16.67 -22.09
N LEU A 74 3.50 -16.11 -22.21
CA LEU A 74 4.60 -16.63 -23.03
C LEU A 74 4.33 -16.60 -24.55
N VAL A 75 3.30 -15.89 -25.01
CA VAL A 75 3.02 -15.67 -26.43
C VAL A 75 3.58 -14.32 -26.87
N ALA A 76 4.28 -14.32 -28.02
CA ALA A 76 4.79 -13.10 -28.63
C ALA A 76 3.63 -12.27 -29.20
N ILE A 77 3.62 -10.98 -28.88
CA ILE A 77 2.59 -10.05 -29.31
C ILE A 77 2.68 -9.83 -30.83
N SER A 78 1.58 -10.08 -31.52
CA SER A 78 1.41 -9.79 -32.94
C SER A 78 0.76 -8.42 -33.16
N ARG A 79 0.77 -7.93 -34.41
CA ARG A 79 0.11 -6.65 -34.75
C ARG A 79 -1.41 -6.71 -34.56
N ASP A 80 -2.01 -7.89 -34.71
CA ASP A 80 -3.46 -8.07 -34.57
C ASP A 80 -3.94 -8.04 -33.11
N ASP A 81 -3.00 -8.17 -32.15
CA ASP A 81 -3.27 -8.11 -30.72
C ASP A 81 -3.25 -6.67 -30.18
N LEU A 82 -2.81 -5.70 -31.00
CA LEU A 82 -2.55 -4.32 -30.60
C LEU A 82 -3.56 -3.35 -31.20
N ALA A 83 -3.96 -2.35 -30.41
CA ALA A 83 -4.64 -1.16 -30.88
C ALA A 83 -3.97 0.10 -30.29
N VAL A 84 -4.17 1.24 -30.95
CA VAL A 84 -3.68 2.54 -30.48
C VAL A 84 -4.87 3.37 -30.04
N GLU A 85 -4.94 3.67 -28.75
CA GLU A 85 -5.96 4.52 -28.15
C GLU A 85 -5.40 5.92 -27.88
N ARG A 86 -6.27 6.93 -27.98
CA ARG A 86 -5.91 8.33 -27.73
C ARG A 86 -6.41 8.77 -26.36
N MET A 87 -5.51 8.88 -25.40
CA MET A 87 -5.82 9.26 -24.02
C MET A 87 -5.41 10.70 -23.71
N ARG A 88 -6.15 11.39 -22.84
CA ARG A 88 -5.76 12.74 -22.36
C ARG A 88 -4.52 12.68 -21.47
N ILE A 89 -4.40 11.63 -20.67
CA ILE A 89 -3.28 11.39 -19.75
C ILE A 89 -2.83 9.96 -20.00
N ALA A 90 -1.59 9.80 -20.47
CA ALA A 90 -0.99 8.50 -20.68
C ALA A 90 -0.45 7.96 -19.35
N PRO A 91 -0.76 6.71 -18.95
CA PRO A 91 -0.12 6.09 -17.80
C PRO A 91 1.42 6.10 -17.93
N PRO A 92 2.15 6.21 -16.81
CA PRO A 92 3.60 6.22 -16.85
C PRO A 92 4.14 4.93 -17.47
N GLY A 93 5.21 5.06 -18.27
CA GLY A 93 5.84 3.93 -18.95
C GLY A 93 5.02 3.29 -20.06
N SER A 94 3.91 3.91 -20.50
CA SER A 94 3.13 3.45 -21.65
C SER A 94 3.87 3.63 -22.98
N PHE A 95 3.57 2.77 -23.95
CA PHE A 95 4.14 2.85 -25.29
C PHE A 95 3.28 3.72 -26.21
N ALA A 96 3.92 4.56 -27.02
CA ALA A 96 3.24 5.46 -27.96
C ALA A 96 3.00 4.85 -29.35
N SER A 97 3.73 3.79 -29.70
CA SER A 97 3.66 3.13 -31.02
C SER A 97 3.70 1.60 -30.88
N PRO A 98 2.87 0.87 -31.64
CA PRO A 98 2.83 -0.60 -31.61
C PRO A 98 4.18 -1.27 -31.87
N GLU A 99 4.99 -0.66 -32.74
CA GLU A 99 6.31 -1.15 -33.16
C GLU A 99 7.28 -1.34 -31.99
N GLN A 100 7.08 -0.61 -30.88
CA GLN A 100 7.90 -0.74 -29.67
C GLN A 100 7.62 -2.04 -28.91
N VAL A 101 6.47 -2.66 -29.16
CA VAL A 101 5.93 -3.79 -28.41
C VAL A 101 5.85 -5.07 -29.25
N LEU A 102 5.81 -4.96 -30.57
CA LEU A 102 5.76 -6.10 -31.49
C LEU A 102 6.89 -7.10 -31.22
N GLY A 103 6.53 -8.38 -31.16
CA GLY A 103 7.47 -9.48 -30.90
C GLY A 103 7.93 -9.61 -29.46
N ARG A 104 7.54 -8.69 -28.55
CA ARG A 104 7.75 -8.89 -27.11
C ARG A 104 6.76 -9.91 -26.57
N THR A 105 7.11 -10.51 -25.44
CA THR A 105 6.33 -11.57 -24.82
C THR A 105 5.85 -11.14 -23.45
N LEU A 106 4.58 -11.38 -23.15
CA LEU A 106 4.01 -11.14 -21.82
C LEU A 106 4.19 -12.38 -20.94
N TRP A 107 4.56 -12.18 -19.68
CA TRP A 107 4.79 -13.27 -18.72
C TRP A 107 3.52 -13.74 -18.00
N ARG A 108 2.44 -12.98 -18.15
CA ARG A 108 1.15 -13.21 -17.49
C ARG A 108 0.05 -13.05 -18.52
N GLU A 109 -1.04 -13.78 -18.31
CA GLU A 109 -2.26 -13.54 -19.05
C GLU A 109 -2.70 -12.08 -18.85
N THR A 110 -2.98 -11.41 -19.96
CA THR A 110 -3.37 -10.00 -19.93
C THR A 110 -4.63 -9.82 -20.77
N PRO A 111 -5.73 -9.31 -20.18
CA PRO A 111 -7.00 -9.18 -20.88
C PRO A 111 -6.97 -8.05 -21.92
N ALA A 112 -7.89 -8.14 -22.88
CA ALA A 112 -8.16 -7.07 -23.83
C ALA A 112 -8.53 -5.77 -23.10
N GLY A 113 -8.19 -4.62 -23.69
CA GLY A 113 -8.38 -3.29 -23.11
C GLY A 113 -7.28 -2.85 -22.14
N THR A 114 -6.32 -3.71 -21.81
CA THR A 114 -5.19 -3.34 -20.94
C THR A 114 -4.24 -2.40 -21.67
N VAL A 115 -3.88 -1.29 -21.03
CA VAL A 115 -2.82 -0.39 -21.48
C VAL A 115 -1.46 -1.06 -21.26
N LEU A 116 -0.66 -1.17 -22.31
CA LEU A 116 0.67 -1.76 -22.21
C LEU A 116 1.68 -0.71 -21.73
N ASN A 117 2.40 -1.06 -20.68
CA ASN A 117 3.52 -0.30 -20.13
C ASN A 117 4.77 -1.17 -20.00
N GLN A 118 5.91 -0.56 -19.68
CA GLN A 118 7.17 -1.29 -19.51
C GLN A 118 7.08 -2.41 -18.47
N THR A 119 6.39 -2.17 -17.35
CA THR A 119 6.19 -3.12 -16.25
C THR A 119 5.45 -4.40 -16.66
N ALA A 120 4.58 -4.34 -17.69
CA ALA A 120 3.90 -5.51 -18.23
C ALA A 120 4.87 -6.56 -18.82
N PHE A 121 6.07 -6.15 -19.22
CA PHE A 121 7.11 -7.01 -19.82
C PHE A 121 8.16 -7.48 -18.82
N GLU A 122 8.13 -6.98 -17.59
CA GLU A 122 9.08 -7.38 -16.56
C GLU A 122 8.73 -8.77 -16.04
N MET A 123 9.71 -9.68 -16.08
CA MET A 123 9.60 -11.01 -15.52
C MET A 123 9.73 -10.94 -13.99
N SER A 124 8.68 -10.45 -13.34
CA SER A 124 8.63 -10.34 -11.88
C SER A 124 7.36 -10.97 -11.33
N GLY A 125 7.55 -11.92 -10.41
CA GLY A 125 6.47 -12.43 -9.57
C GLY A 125 5.85 -11.29 -8.73
N PRO A 126 4.61 -11.48 -8.24
CA PRO A 126 3.91 -10.45 -7.48
C PRO A 126 4.67 -10.05 -6.20
N LEU A 127 5.21 -11.02 -5.45
CA LEU A 127 6.02 -10.76 -4.26
C LEU A 127 7.30 -9.98 -4.56
N ALA A 128 7.95 -10.26 -5.69
CA ALA A 128 9.19 -9.60 -6.08
C ALA A 128 8.98 -8.09 -6.38
N ARG A 129 7.81 -7.71 -6.91
CA ARG A 129 7.42 -6.29 -7.08
C ARG A 129 7.09 -5.57 -5.78
N MET A 130 6.92 -6.32 -4.69
CA MET A 130 6.58 -5.76 -3.39
C MET A 130 7.81 -5.50 -2.54
N ILE A 131 9.00 -6.01 -2.83
CA ILE A 131 10.18 -5.86 -1.96
C ILE A 131 11.23 -4.92 -2.56
N ARG A 132 12.01 -4.25 -1.71
CA ARG A 132 13.17 -3.45 -2.16
C ARG A 132 14.36 -4.33 -2.52
N PRO A 133 15.37 -3.80 -3.25
CA PRO A 133 16.57 -4.56 -3.64
C PRO A 133 17.33 -5.22 -2.47
N HIS A 134 17.33 -4.61 -1.29
CA HIS A 134 18.01 -5.10 -0.07
C HIS A 134 17.09 -5.90 0.86
N GLU A 135 15.85 -6.15 0.46
CA GLU A 135 14.89 -6.97 1.19
C GLU A 135 14.74 -8.34 0.52
N ARG A 136 14.27 -9.32 1.29
CA ARG A 136 13.95 -10.68 0.87
C ARG A 136 12.58 -11.04 1.43
N ALA A 137 11.72 -11.63 0.60
CA ALA A 137 10.44 -12.13 1.04
C ALA A 137 10.62 -13.50 1.71
N LEU A 138 10.43 -13.57 3.03
CA LEU A 138 10.52 -14.83 3.79
C LEU A 138 9.14 -15.27 4.27
N ALA A 139 8.76 -16.50 3.92
CA ALA A 139 7.53 -17.11 4.41
C ALA A 139 7.77 -17.73 5.80
N VAL A 140 6.87 -17.43 6.73
CA VAL A 140 6.83 -17.99 8.08
C VAL A 140 5.50 -18.71 8.27
N ALA A 141 5.54 -19.90 8.86
CA ALA A 141 4.33 -20.62 9.24
C ALA A 141 3.61 -19.86 10.35
N VAL A 142 2.31 -19.66 10.20
CA VAL A 142 1.49 -18.92 11.15
C VAL A 142 0.38 -19.84 11.64
N ASP A 143 0.22 -19.93 12.96
CA ASP A 143 -1.00 -20.44 13.58
C ASP A 143 -1.88 -19.26 14.02
N GLU A 144 -3.09 -19.55 14.52
CA GLU A 144 -4.02 -18.52 14.98
C GLU A 144 -3.43 -17.61 16.08
N VAL A 145 -2.50 -18.14 16.89
CA VAL A 145 -1.83 -17.42 17.99
C VAL A 145 -0.69 -16.55 17.47
N ILE A 146 0.08 -17.04 16.50
CA ILE A 146 1.17 -16.33 15.83
C ILE A 146 0.60 -15.19 14.96
N GLY A 147 -0.58 -15.39 14.38
CA GLY A 147 -1.22 -14.48 13.43
C GLY A 147 -2.11 -13.42 14.05
N GLY A 148 -1.97 -13.15 15.35
CA GLY A 148 -2.78 -12.14 16.05
C GLY A 148 -4.30 -12.38 15.95
N GLY A 149 -4.75 -13.64 15.96
CA GLY A 149 -6.17 -13.99 15.85
C GLY A 149 -6.78 -13.77 14.46
N GLY A 150 -5.96 -13.67 13.41
CA GLY A 150 -6.43 -13.46 12.04
C GLY A 150 -6.67 -12.00 11.67
N HIS A 151 -6.22 -11.06 12.49
CA HIS A 151 -6.34 -9.62 12.24
C HIS A 151 -5.16 -9.03 11.44
N LEU A 152 -4.15 -9.83 11.15
CA LEU A 152 -3.03 -9.42 10.31
C LEU A 152 -3.48 -9.12 8.88
N SER A 153 -3.13 -7.94 8.40
CA SER A 153 -3.40 -7.48 7.04
C SER A 153 -2.10 -7.20 6.29
N PRO A 154 -2.01 -7.55 5.00
CA PRO A 154 -0.87 -7.13 4.19
C PRO A 154 -0.69 -5.60 4.22
N GLY A 155 0.54 -5.15 4.45
CA GLY A 155 0.88 -3.75 4.70
C GLY A 155 1.16 -3.43 6.16
N ASP A 156 0.72 -4.27 7.10
CA ASP A 156 1.01 -4.11 8.52
C ASP A 156 2.50 -4.23 8.82
N TYR A 157 2.95 -3.55 9.87
CA TYR A 157 4.28 -3.73 10.43
C TYR A 157 4.19 -4.61 11.66
N VAL A 158 5.06 -5.62 11.74
CA VAL A 158 5.08 -6.58 12.84
C VAL A 158 6.47 -6.68 13.45
N ASP A 159 6.52 -6.78 14.77
CA ASP A 159 7.69 -7.25 15.48
C ASP A 159 7.66 -8.79 15.51
N VAL A 160 8.80 -9.41 15.20
CA VAL A 160 8.96 -10.86 15.28
C VAL A 160 9.55 -11.22 16.63
N LEU A 161 8.79 -11.95 17.43
CA LEU A 161 9.21 -12.45 18.74
C LEU A 161 9.60 -13.92 18.62
N LEU A 162 10.64 -14.31 19.34
CA LEU A 162 11.02 -15.70 19.55
C LEU A 162 10.65 -16.09 20.97
N TYR A 163 9.87 -17.16 21.08
CA TYR A 163 9.55 -17.81 22.34
C TYR A 163 10.35 -19.12 22.45
N LEU A 164 11.14 -19.22 23.52
CA LEU A 164 11.93 -20.38 23.87
C LEU A 164 11.27 -21.08 25.07
N ARG A 165 10.99 -22.37 24.89
CA ARG A 165 10.48 -23.23 25.96
C ARG A 165 11.63 -23.64 26.88
N GLN A 166 11.29 -23.92 28.13
CA GLN A 166 12.20 -24.58 29.06
C GLN A 166 12.55 -25.97 28.53
N GLY A 167 13.84 -26.33 28.53
CA GLY A 167 14.33 -27.57 27.93
C GLY A 167 15.85 -27.72 28.01
N GLU A 168 16.41 -28.71 27.32
CA GLU A 168 17.87 -28.89 27.27
C GLU A 168 18.54 -27.64 26.68
N GLY A 169 19.33 -26.95 27.51
CA GLY A 169 20.00 -25.69 27.15
C GLY A 169 19.29 -24.40 27.62
N ASN A 170 18.02 -24.46 28.04
CA ASN A 170 17.27 -23.30 28.55
C ASN A 170 16.59 -23.63 29.90
N ALA A 171 17.11 -23.05 30.98
CA ALA A 171 16.61 -23.27 32.34
C ALA A 171 15.23 -22.65 32.60
N GLU A 172 14.89 -21.58 31.88
CA GLU A 172 13.64 -20.83 32.02
C GLU A 172 12.97 -20.60 30.66
N GLN A 173 11.67 -20.31 30.68
CA GLN A 173 10.96 -19.86 29.47
C GLN A 173 11.29 -18.40 29.21
N THR A 174 11.68 -18.06 27.98
CA THR A 174 12.06 -16.69 27.62
C THR A 174 11.38 -16.28 26.32
N ALA A 175 11.01 -15.00 26.24
CA ALA A 175 10.52 -14.37 25.02
C ALA A 175 11.37 -13.13 24.71
N GLN A 176 11.78 -12.97 23.45
CA GLN A 176 12.55 -11.81 23.02
C GLN A 176 12.16 -11.37 21.62
N VAL A 177 12.26 -10.07 21.34
CA VAL A 177 12.12 -9.55 19.97
C VAL A 177 13.38 -9.90 19.18
N VAL A 178 13.20 -10.61 18.07
CA VAL A 178 14.28 -11.01 17.16
C VAL A 178 14.54 -9.90 16.14
N ILE A 179 13.47 -9.44 15.50
CA ILE A 179 13.55 -8.37 14.50
C ILE A 179 12.33 -7.47 14.68
N PRO A 180 12.52 -6.18 14.97
CA PRO A 180 11.42 -5.23 15.04
C PRO A 180 11.00 -4.76 13.64
N ALA A 181 9.75 -4.32 13.53
CA ALA A 181 9.21 -3.54 12.42
C ALA A 181 9.44 -4.13 11.02
N LEU A 182 9.13 -5.42 10.84
CA LEU A 182 9.08 -6.03 9.52
C LEU A 182 7.73 -5.79 8.85
N ARG A 183 7.75 -5.44 7.56
CA ARG A 183 6.52 -5.29 6.80
C ARG A 183 5.95 -6.64 6.40
N LEU A 184 4.64 -6.79 6.58
CA LEU A 184 3.89 -7.95 6.16
C LEU A 184 3.47 -7.80 4.70
N LEU A 185 3.93 -8.71 3.84
CA LEU A 185 3.65 -8.73 2.41
C LEU A 185 2.40 -9.53 2.09
N SER A 186 2.20 -10.66 2.77
CA SER A 186 1.01 -11.49 2.56
C SER A 186 0.59 -12.23 3.81
N VAL A 187 -0.70 -12.56 3.86
CA VAL A 187 -1.29 -13.49 4.82
C VAL A 187 -2.10 -14.51 4.04
N GLY A 188 -1.66 -15.77 4.08
CA GLY A 188 -2.12 -16.83 3.20
C GLY A 188 -1.99 -16.39 1.74
N TYR A 189 -3.11 -16.41 1.03
CA TYR A 189 -3.17 -15.98 -0.37
C TYR A 189 -3.51 -14.50 -0.55
N ASN A 190 -3.57 -13.67 0.49
CA ASN A 190 -3.84 -12.23 0.35
C ASN A 190 -2.52 -11.48 0.29
N LEU A 191 -2.20 -10.86 -0.85
CA LEU A 191 -1.02 -10.04 -1.07
C LEU A 191 -1.39 -8.57 -0.90
N GLY A 192 -0.45 -7.79 -0.40
CA GLY A 192 -0.56 -6.34 -0.30
C GLY A 192 -0.29 -5.61 -1.62
N ILE A 193 0.06 -4.34 -1.46
CA ILE A 193 0.42 -3.44 -2.55
C ILE A 193 1.89 -3.57 -2.94
N THR A 194 2.18 -3.35 -4.21
CA THR A 194 3.54 -3.29 -4.76
C THR A 194 4.25 -2.01 -4.31
N ASN A 195 5.55 -1.91 -4.62
CA ASN A 195 6.31 -0.67 -4.38
C ASN A 195 5.78 0.51 -5.21
N ASP A 196 5.13 0.23 -6.34
CA ASP A 196 4.52 1.22 -7.22
C ASP A 196 3.11 1.63 -6.78
N GLY A 197 2.61 1.08 -5.66
CA GLY A 197 1.28 1.36 -5.12
C GLY A 197 0.14 0.62 -5.82
N GLU A 198 0.45 -0.32 -6.71
CA GLU A 198 -0.55 -1.15 -7.40
C GLU A 198 -0.91 -2.37 -6.55
N ALA A 199 -2.11 -2.92 -6.75
CA ALA A 199 -2.45 -4.21 -6.15
C ALA A 199 -1.56 -5.30 -6.74
N ALA A 200 -0.85 -6.06 -5.89
CA ALA A 200 0.02 -7.14 -6.38
C ALA A 200 -0.77 -8.32 -6.96
N GLN A 201 -2.08 -8.39 -6.68
CA GLN A 201 -3.00 -9.41 -7.15
C GLN A 201 -3.86 -8.94 -8.31
N SER A 202 -4.00 -9.81 -9.30
CA SER A 202 -5.06 -9.72 -10.27
C SER A 202 -6.41 -10.05 -9.60
N PRO A 203 -7.50 -9.36 -9.98
CA PRO A 203 -8.84 -9.71 -9.53
C PRO A 203 -9.12 -11.18 -9.86
N ALA A 204 -9.54 -11.96 -8.86
CA ALA A 204 -9.92 -13.35 -9.04
C ALA A 204 -11.45 -13.47 -9.02
N ASP A 205 -11.97 -14.46 -9.75
CA ASP A 205 -13.40 -14.77 -9.72
C ASP A 205 -13.82 -15.28 -8.33
N ALA A 206 -15.09 -15.07 -7.97
CA ALA A 206 -15.61 -15.41 -6.64
C ALA A 206 -15.42 -16.89 -6.28
N ASP A 207 -15.42 -17.80 -7.27
CA ASP A 207 -15.20 -19.22 -7.04
C ASP A 207 -13.73 -19.56 -6.79
N GLU A 208 -12.79 -18.86 -7.43
CA GLU A 208 -11.37 -18.97 -7.11
C GLU A 208 -11.07 -18.44 -5.70
N GLU A 209 -11.65 -17.29 -5.36
CA GLU A 209 -11.55 -16.66 -4.05
C GLU A 209 -12.01 -17.63 -2.94
N ARG A 210 -13.15 -18.31 -3.15
CA ARG A 210 -13.68 -19.33 -2.22
C ARG A 210 -12.78 -20.55 -2.10
N ARG A 211 -12.17 -21.00 -3.19
CA ARG A 211 -11.21 -22.12 -3.17
C ARG A 211 -9.94 -21.74 -2.40
N ARG A 212 -9.42 -20.53 -2.63
CA ARG A 212 -8.25 -19.99 -1.92
C ARG A 212 -8.50 -19.93 -0.43
N ARG A 213 -9.64 -19.41 0.02
CA ARG A 213 -9.99 -19.34 1.45
C ARG A 213 -10.10 -20.70 2.13
N ARG A 214 -10.68 -21.70 1.45
CA ARG A 214 -10.84 -23.06 2.00
C ARG A 214 -9.52 -23.82 2.12
N ASN A 215 -8.56 -23.54 1.24
CA ASN A 215 -7.29 -24.27 1.15
C ASN A 215 -6.10 -23.38 1.52
N ALA A 216 -6.30 -22.30 2.28
CA ALA A 216 -5.23 -21.38 2.64
C ALA A 216 -4.37 -21.98 3.75
N PRO A 217 -3.10 -22.38 3.48
CA PRO A 217 -2.14 -22.52 4.56
C PRO A 217 -1.97 -21.14 5.19
N THR A 218 -2.13 -21.04 6.52
CA THR A 218 -1.86 -19.82 7.27
C THR A 218 -0.36 -19.58 7.28
N THR A 219 0.12 -18.86 6.27
CA THR A 219 1.51 -18.44 6.13
C THR A 219 1.54 -16.92 6.07
N ALA A 220 2.50 -16.30 6.73
CA ALA A 220 2.77 -14.88 6.60
C ALA A 220 4.07 -14.71 5.82
N VAL A 221 4.07 -13.85 4.82
CA VAL A 221 5.30 -13.49 4.11
C VAL A 221 5.76 -12.12 4.58
N LEU A 222 6.98 -12.05 5.10
CA LEU A 222 7.59 -10.84 5.65
C LEU A 222 8.64 -10.30 4.70
N ALA A 223 8.75 -8.98 4.60
CA ALA A 223 9.88 -8.30 3.97
C ALA A 223 11.03 -8.20 4.97
N VAL A 224 12.05 -9.02 4.81
CA VAL A 224 13.19 -9.11 5.72
C VAL A 224 14.41 -8.46 5.06
N PRO A 225 15.10 -7.50 5.71
CA PRO A 225 16.39 -7.03 5.21
C PRO A 225 17.36 -8.20 5.07
N GLU A 226 18.08 -8.28 3.95
CA GLU A 226 18.99 -9.39 3.62
C GLU A 226 19.97 -9.72 4.76
N VAL A 227 20.47 -8.69 5.43
CA VAL A 227 21.43 -8.82 6.54
C VAL A 227 20.83 -9.43 7.82
N LEU A 228 19.50 -9.47 7.96
CA LEU A 228 18.80 -10.05 9.11
C LEU A 228 18.18 -11.41 8.79
N LEU A 229 18.31 -11.89 7.54
CA LEU A 229 17.70 -13.14 7.09
C LEU A 229 18.21 -14.34 7.89
N THR A 230 19.54 -14.46 8.06
CA THR A 230 20.17 -15.55 8.82
C THR A 230 19.67 -15.59 10.26
N ARG A 231 19.50 -14.42 10.91
CA ARG A 231 18.98 -14.32 12.27
C ARG A 231 17.59 -14.94 12.39
N LEU A 232 16.71 -14.65 11.44
CA LEU A 232 15.34 -15.15 11.44
C LEU A 232 15.28 -16.65 11.13
N MET A 233 16.12 -17.14 10.23
CA MET A 233 16.24 -18.57 9.95
C MET A 233 16.70 -19.35 11.17
N LEU A 234 17.74 -18.86 11.87
CA LEU A 234 18.23 -19.47 13.10
C LEU A 234 17.16 -19.44 14.20
N ALA A 235 16.46 -18.32 14.37
CA ALA A 235 15.38 -18.19 15.35
C ALA A 235 14.26 -19.22 15.12
N THR A 236 13.93 -19.51 13.86
CA THR A 236 12.91 -20.51 13.48
C THR A 236 13.33 -21.94 13.86
N GLN A 237 14.63 -22.23 13.91
CA GLN A 237 15.13 -23.57 14.27
C GLN A 237 15.12 -23.82 15.79
N ILE A 238 15.33 -22.78 16.59
CA ILE A 238 15.54 -22.93 18.04
C ILE A 238 14.27 -22.79 18.88
N GLY A 239 13.20 -22.23 18.32
CA GLY A 239 11.95 -22.00 19.07
C GLY A 239 10.78 -21.64 18.18
N SER A 240 9.67 -21.21 18.82
CA SER A 240 8.46 -20.79 18.10
C SER A 240 8.46 -19.28 17.92
N LEU A 241 8.20 -18.82 16.70
CA LEU A 241 8.04 -17.41 16.40
C LEU A 241 6.62 -16.93 16.75
N ARG A 242 6.46 -15.65 17.09
CA ARG A 242 5.17 -14.95 17.20
C ARG A 242 5.26 -13.60 16.52
N LEU A 243 4.15 -13.11 15.97
CA LEU A 243 4.08 -11.80 15.34
C LEU A 243 3.27 -10.86 16.24
N ALA A 244 3.78 -9.65 16.47
CA ALA A 244 3.06 -8.59 17.17
C ALA A 244 2.91 -7.38 16.26
N VAL A 245 1.67 -6.94 16.03
CA VAL A 245 1.37 -5.79 15.16
C VAL A 245 1.78 -4.48 15.84
N ARG A 246 2.42 -3.61 15.07
CA ARG A 246 2.78 -2.25 15.51
C ARG A 246 1.65 -1.26 15.24
N SER A 247 1.60 -0.21 16.05
CA SER A 247 0.57 0.82 15.89
C SER A 247 0.71 1.57 14.57
N VAL A 248 -0.43 1.91 13.96
CA VAL A 248 -0.50 2.79 12.78
C VAL A 248 0.07 4.19 13.06
N ASP A 249 0.05 4.64 14.32
CA ASP A 249 0.55 5.95 14.73
C ASP A 249 2.07 6.11 14.53
N GLU A 250 2.80 4.99 14.45
CA GLU A 250 4.23 4.99 14.13
C GLU A 250 4.52 5.32 12.66
N LYS A 251 3.50 5.32 11.79
CA LYS A 251 3.59 5.71 10.37
C LYS A 251 4.68 4.98 9.56
N ARG A 252 5.08 3.77 9.98
CA ARG A 252 6.17 2.99 9.35
C ARG A 252 5.92 2.73 7.87
N LEU A 253 4.68 2.43 7.48
CA LEU A 253 4.31 2.24 6.08
C LEU A 253 4.47 3.53 5.26
N ALA A 254 4.10 4.68 5.83
CA ALA A 254 4.28 5.97 5.15
C ALA A 254 5.77 6.33 4.99
N SER A 255 6.57 6.14 6.04
CA SER A 255 8.03 6.31 6.00
C SER A 255 8.69 5.40 4.95
N TYR A 256 8.21 4.16 4.83
CA TYR A 256 8.64 3.28 3.75
C TYR A 256 8.36 3.93 2.40
N TYR A 257 7.12 4.24 2.04
CA TYR A 257 6.85 4.85 0.72
C TYR A 257 7.52 6.22 0.50
N ALA A 258 7.88 6.94 1.56
CA ALA A 258 8.69 8.16 1.48
C ALA A 258 10.20 7.91 1.17
N GLY A 259 10.64 6.65 1.14
CA GLY A 259 12.04 6.28 0.90
C GLY A 259 12.93 6.37 2.13
N GLU A 260 12.36 6.49 3.34
CA GLU A 260 13.12 6.49 4.58
C GLU A 260 13.59 5.05 4.87
N GLU A 261 14.91 4.86 4.98
CA GLU A 261 15.52 3.57 5.27
C GLU A 261 15.69 3.39 6.79
N PRO A 262 15.31 2.24 7.39
CA PRO A 262 15.39 2.00 8.84
C PRO A 262 16.83 1.64 9.26
N ARG A 263 17.82 2.42 8.80
CA ARG A 263 19.26 2.13 8.94
C ARG A 263 19.70 1.94 10.39
N ALA A 264 19.12 2.70 11.32
CA ALA A 264 19.43 2.62 12.74
C ALA A 264 18.97 1.27 13.35
N ASP A 265 17.73 0.88 13.08
CA ASP A 265 17.12 -0.37 13.56
C ASP A 265 17.91 -1.60 13.03
N ILE A 266 18.35 -1.54 11.76
CA ILE A 266 19.15 -2.61 11.14
C ILE A 266 20.54 -2.73 11.78
N ALA A 267 21.25 -1.62 11.99
CA ALA A 267 22.59 -1.64 12.57
C ALA A 267 22.58 -2.17 14.02
N GLU A 268 21.56 -1.83 14.80
CA GLU A 268 21.38 -2.37 16.14
C GLU A 268 21.05 -3.87 16.10
N ALA A 269 20.13 -4.29 15.23
CA ALA A 269 19.80 -5.69 15.05
C ALA A 269 21.00 -6.54 14.57
N GLN A 270 21.90 -5.98 13.77
CA GLN A 270 23.17 -6.62 13.39
C GLN A 270 24.11 -6.79 14.58
N ARG A 271 24.31 -5.75 15.41
CA ARG A 271 25.15 -5.86 16.62
C ARG A 271 24.64 -6.95 17.55
N GLN A 272 23.33 -7.03 17.74
CA GLN A 272 22.71 -8.07 18.54
C GLN A 272 22.83 -9.47 17.90
N LEU A 273 22.80 -9.58 16.57
CA LEU A 273 23.02 -10.86 15.87
C LEU A 273 24.38 -11.47 16.21
N PHE A 274 25.46 -10.69 16.13
CA PHE A 274 26.80 -11.19 16.48
C PHE A 274 26.89 -11.65 17.94
N GLN A 275 26.20 -10.96 18.86
CA GLN A 275 26.11 -11.38 20.26
C GLN A 275 25.32 -12.70 20.39
N PHE A 276 24.22 -12.82 19.66
CA PHE A 276 23.37 -14.01 19.64
C PHE A 276 24.13 -15.24 19.09
N GLU A 277 24.85 -15.11 17.98
CA GLU A 277 25.69 -16.18 17.43
C GLU A 277 26.80 -16.59 18.41
N ALA A 278 27.46 -15.61 19.04
CA ALA A 278 28.47 -15.87 20.07
C ALA A 278 27.89 -16.60 21.29
N LEU A 279 26.64 -16.30 21.69
CA LEU A 279 25.93 -17.00 22.76
C LEU A 279 25.55 -18.42 22.36
N ALA A 280 25.03 -18.62 21.16
CA ALA A 280 24.65 -19.94 20.64
C ALA A 280 25.88 -20.87 20.55
N LEU A 281 27.01 -20.36 20.05
CA LEU A 281 28.27 -21.11 19.97
C LEU A 281 28.87 -21.41 21.35
N ARG A 282 28.74 -20.50 22.31
CA ARG A 282 29.29 -20.66 23.67
C ARG A 282 28.41 -21.55 24.56
N GLY A 283 27.11 -21.61 24.30
CA GLY A 283 26.17 -22.52 24.97
C GLY A 283 26.25 -23.98 24.51
N ALA A 284 26.84 -24.25 23.35
CA ALA A 284 27.05 -25.59 22.80
C ALA A 284 28.24 -26.35 23.43
N VAL A 285 29.09 -25.67 24.21
CA VAL A 285 30.10 -26.34 25.03
C VAL A 285 29.42 -26.74 26.33
N PRO A 286 29.35 -28.04 26.71
CA PRO A 286 28.83 -28.41 28.00
C PRO A 286 29.69 -27.69 29.04
N ARG A 287 29.06 -26.77 29.78
CA ARG A 287 29.63 -26.31 31.04
C ARG A 287 29.67 -27.54 31.93
N ASN A 288 30.80 -28.24 31.94
CA ASN A 288 31.23 -28.91 33.15
C ASN A 288 31.23 -27.81 34.21
N GLN A 289 30.15 -27.75 34.97
CA GLN A 289 30.16 -27.07 36.26
C GLN A 289 31.25 -27.77 37.04
N VAL A 290 32.45 -27.20 37.02
CA VAL A 290 33.42 -27.48 38.06
C VAL A 290 32.78 -26.88 39.31
N GLU A 291 32.04 -27.74 40.01
CA GLU A 291 31.61 -27.50 41.37
C GLU A 291 32.82 -26.93 42.12
N PRO A 292 32.75 -25.70 42.66
CA PRO A 292 33.84 -25.20 43.49
C PRO A 292 33.93 -26.15 44.68
N ALA A 293 35.04 -26.89 44.74
CA ALA A 293 35.33 -27.79 45.86
C ALA A 293 35.08 -27.03 47.17
N PRO A 294 34.46 -27.67 48.18
CA PRO A 294 34.18 -27.02 49.45
C PRO A 294 35.50 -26.54 50.06
N THR A 295 35.74 -25.24 50.01
CA THR A 295 36.87 -24.61 50.69
C THR A 295 36.62 -24.74 52.18
N THR A 296 37.31 -25.69 52.82
CA THR A 296 37.39 -25.76 54.27
C THR A 296 38.00 -24.45 54.76
N PRO A 297 37.33 -23.66 55.62
CA PRO A 297 37.92 -22.45 56.16
C PRO A 297 39.12 -22.84 57.05
N ALA A 298 40.28 -22.27 56.75
CA ALA A 298 41.47 -22.39 57.58
C ALA A 298 41.21 -21.81 58.98
N PRO A 299 41.70 -22.44 60.07
CA PRO A 299 41.44 -21.94 61.41
C PRO A 299 42.18 -20.62 61.64
N VAL A 300 41.42 -19.57 61.94
CA VAL A 300 41.92 -18.27 62.38
C VAL A 300 42.56 -18.45 63.77
N THR A 301 43.88 -18.34 63.85
CA THR A 301 44.61 -18.34 65.12
C THR A 301 44.75 -16.90 65.60
N ILE A 302 44.07 -16.55 66.69
CA ILE A 302 44.21 -15.26 67.37
C ILE A 302 45.36 -15.38 68.37
N PRO A 303 46.46 -14.62 68.23
CA PRO A 303 47.53 -14.63 69.24
C PRO A 303 47.05 -13.89 70.50
N VAL A 304 46.87 -14.65 71.58
CA VAL A 304 46.61 -14.11 72.92
C VAL A 304 47.95 -13.76 73.55
N TYR A 305 48.27 -12.47 73.64
CA TYR A 305 49.37 -12.00 74.47
C TYR A 305 48.92 -11.99 75.93
N ARG A 306 49.46 -12.91 76.74
CA ARG A 306 49.37 -12.81 78.21
C ARG A 306 50.47 -11.88 78.67
N GLY A 307 50.08 -10.73 79.22
CA GLY A 307 51.02 -9.83 79.87
C GLY A 307 51.53 -10.45 81.17
N ASN A 308 52.78 -10.92 81.17
CA ASN A 308 53.55 -11.03 82.39
C ASN A 308 55.08 -11.09 82.19
N ASP A 309 55.62 -10.35 81.22
CA ASP A 309 57.06 -10.08 81.16
C ASP A 309 57.28 -8.56 81.22
N ALA A 310 56.91 -7.97 82.36
CA ALA A 310 57.54 -6.76 82.85
C ALA A 310 58.69 -7.19 83.76
N THR A 311 59.93 -7.00 83.29
CA THR A 311 61.24 -6.90 83.98
C THR A 311 62.29 -7.45 82.99
N GLN A 312 63.35 -6.76 82.59
CA GLN A 312 64.24 -5.89 83.35
C GLN A 312 65.00 -4.95 82.40
N GLN A 313 65.30 -3.76 82.93
CA GLN A 313 66.14 -2.71 82.33
C GLN A 313 67.63 -3.07 82.32
N ASN A 314 68.31 -2.60 81.25
CA ASN A 314 69.64 -1.98 81.19
C ASN A 314 70.92 -2.83 81.37
N PRO A 315 72.10 -2.30 80.94
CA PRO A 315 72.39 -1.00 80.30
C PRO A 315 72.73 -1.05 78.80
#